data_AF-A0A8T0SCQ2-F1
#
_entry.id   AF-A0A8T0SCQ2-F1
#
_cell.length_a   1.000
_cell.length_b   1.000
_cell.length_c   1.000
_cell.angle_alpha   90.00
_cell.angle_beta   90.00
_cell.angle_gamma   90.00
#
_symmetry.space_group_name_H-M   'P 1'
#
loop_
_entity.id
_entity.type
_entity.pdbx_description
1 polymer ?
#
loop_
_entity_poly.entity_id
_entity_poly.type
_entity_poly.pdbx_seq_one_letter_code
_entity_poly.pdbx_strand_id
1 'polypeptide(L)'
;MDGSCMLGIFVLVILIPAVAKERASLEFIFTHFNTDNGMGIHAKAYILAMGLLMSQYSLIGYDASAHMTEETKNADRSGPTGLVTAVALSSAFGWIFLVALTSLMTEDIPSLLDPGNDAGGYAVAQALHTAFRRRYGGGAGALLCLGVVAVTTFLCGSGCITTNSRMGYAFSRDGAMPFSRFWYRVNKQEVPFNVVWLSVAVAFVMELTSLGSQVAFQAMLSVATVGAYIAYGLPIFFRVTTARRSFVPGPFHLGKYGLLVGWAAVAWVALVTVLFSLPVAYPVAKDNFNYTPVFVGGVLLLSVGAWVLHARFWFQGPITNVDL
;
A
#
# COMPACT_ATOMS: atom_id res chain seq x y z
N MET A 1 -6.83 -10.13 -4.26
CA MET A 1 -6.97 -10.29 -2.79
C MET A 1 -7.26 -11.74 -2.51
N ASP A 2 -6.43 -12.39 -1.68
CA ASP A 2 -6.72 -13.73 -1.20
C ASP A 2 -8.03 -13.74 -0.42
N GLY A 3 -8.89 -14.73 -0.68
CA GLY A 3 -10.19 -14.87 -0.01
C GLY A 3 -10.07 -14.92 1.52
N SER A 4 -8.93 -15.39 2.03
CA SER A 4 -8.58 -15.43 3.45
C SER A 4 -8.51 -14.04 4.10
N CYS A 5 -8.01 -13.03 3.38
CA CYS A 5 -7.94 -11.67 3.88
C CYS A 5 -9.33 -11.03 3.97
N MET A 6 -10.17 -11.29 2.97
CA MET A 6 -11.57 -10.84 2.97
C MET A 6 -12.39 -11.50 4.08
N LEU A 7 -12.12 -12.79 4.38
CA LEU A 7 -12.76 -13.47 5.49
C LEU A 7 -12.41 -12.82 6.85
N GLY A 8 -11.14 -12.45 7.05
CA GLY A 8 -10.71 -11.74 8.25
C GLY A 8 -11.43 -10.40 8.44
N ILE A 9 -11.51 -9.60 7.36
CA ILE A 9 -12.25 -8.33 7.37
C ILE A 9 -13.74 -8.56 7.64
N PHE A 10 -14.35 -9.55 6.99
CA PHE A 10 -15.76 -9.89 7.18
C PHE A 10 -16.07 -10.27 8.63
N VAL A 11 -15.23 -11.10 9.25
CA VAL A 11 -15.34 -11.46 10.66
C VAL A 11 -15.27 -10.20 11.54
N LEU A 12 -14.30 -9.32 11.31
CA LEU A 12 -14.15 -8.09 12.09
C LEU A 12 -15.33 -7.13 11.91
N VAL A 13 -15.84 -6.96 10.68
CA VAL A 13 -16.99 -6.10 10.38
C VAL A 13 -18.25 -6.54 11.12
N ILE A 14 -18.44 -7.84 11.35
CA ILE A 14 -19.59 -8.36 12.11
C ILE A 14 -19.34 -8.27 13.62
N LEU A 15 -18.13 -8.63 14.04
CA LEU A 15 -17.78 -8.78 15.43
C LEU A 15 -17.64 -7.43 16.15
N ILE A 16 -17.09 -6.41 15.48
CA ILE A 16 -16.93 -5.06 16.05
C ILE A 16 -18.29 -4.47 16.50
N PRO A 17 -19.33 -4.38 15.64
CA PRO A 17 -20.65 -3.91 16.06
C PRO A 17 -21.32 -4.79 17.11
N ALA A 18 -21.07 -6.10 17.12
CA ALA A 18 -21.67 -7.04 18.06
C ALA A 18 -21.12 -6.86 19.50
N VAL A 19 -19.88 -6.41 19.63
CA VAL A 19 -19.21 -6.18 20.92
C VAL A 19 -19.49 -4.78 21.46
N ALA A 20 -19.72 -3.81 20.58
CA ALA A 20 -19.98 -2.41 20.93
C ALA A 20 -21.33 -2.24 21.65
N LYS A 21 -21.30 -2.16 23.00
CA LYS A 21 -22.46 -1.79 23.83
C LYS A 21 -22.83 -0.32 23.70
N GLU A 22 -21.81 0.53 23.60
CA GLU A 22 -21.91 1.96 23.33
C GLU A 22 -21.25 2.21 22.00
N ARG A 23 -21.80 3.15 21.22
CA ARG A 23 -21.28 3.51 19.91
C ARG A 23 -21.16 5.02 19.83
N ALA A 24 -20.15 5.49 19.11
CA ALA A 24 -20.07 6.89 18.74
C ALA A 24 -21.35 7.30 17.98
N SER A 25 -21.77 8.55 18.13
CA SER A 25 -22.95 9.05 17.41
C SER A 25 -22.66 9.09 15.91
N LEU A 26 -23.70 8.90 15.08
CA LEU A 26 -23.56 9.02 13.63
C LEU A 26 -23.07 10.42 13.23
N GLU A 27 -23.49 11.44 13.97
CA GLU A 27 -22.98 12.80 13.78
C GLU A 27 -21.47 12.83 13.99
N PHE A 28 -20.96 12.28 15.10
CA PHE A 28 -19.52 12.22 15.34
C PHE A 28 -18.78 11.51 14.20
N ILE A 29 -19.24 10.34 13.78
CA ILE A 29 -18.57 9.53 12.74
C ILE A 29 -18.47 10.27 11.40
N PHE A 30 -19.49 11.03 11.01
CA PHE A 30 -19.56 11.63 9.67
C PHE A 30 -19.23 13.13 9.62
N THR A 31 -19.28 13.85 10.75
CA THR A 31 -19.09 15.31 10.76
C THR A 31 -17.95 15.78 11.65
N HIS A 32 -17.51 14.98 12.62
CA HIS A 32 -16.45 15.41 13.53
C HIS A 32 -15.09 15.39 12.82
N PHE A 33 -14.46 16.55 12.74
CA PHE A 33 -13.13 16.72 12.18
C PHE A 33 -12.13 17.02 13.28
N ASN A 34 -11.38 16.01 13.72
CA ASN A 34 -10.38 16.19 14.77
C ASN A 34 -9.19 17.01 14.27
N THR A 35 -8.93 18.14 14.92
CA THR A 35 -7.78 19.02 14.63
C THR A 35 -6.73 19.02 15.73
N ASP A 36 -7.04 18.42 16.88
CA ASP A 36 -6.15 18.38 18.03
C ASP A 36 -5.57 16.96 18.15
N ASN A 37 -4.37 16.79 17.60
CA ASN A 37 -3.66 15.51 17.59
C ASN A 37 -2.26 15.64 18.22
N GLY A 38 -1.96 16.75 18.89
CA GLY A 38 -0.66 16.99 19.50
C GLY A 38 0.51 17.16 18.53
N MET A 39 0.26 17.20 17.22
CA MET A 39 1.32 17.27 16.19
C MET A 39 1.72 18.71 15.82
N GLY A 40 1.16 19.73 16.48
CA GLY A 40 1.49 21.15 16.27
C GLY A 40 1.11 21.72 14.89
N ILE A 41 0.35 20.96 14.09
CA ILE A 41 -0.18 21.39 12.80
C ILE A 41 -1.65 21.74 12.99
N HIS A 42 -2.01 23.01 12.82
CA HIS A 42 -3.38 23.51 13.08
C HIS A 42 -4.17 23.85 11.81
N ALA A 43 -3.52 23.87 10.65
CA ALA A 43 -4.16 24.20 9.39
C ALA A 43 -5.11 23.07 8.94
N LYS A 44 -6.43 23.30 9.02
CA LYS A 44 -7.45 22.28 8.68
C LYS A 44 -7.27 21.66 7.29
N ALA A 45 -6.96 22.47 6.29
CA ALA A 45 -6.72 22.01 4.92
C ALA A 45 -5.52 21.05 4.84
N TYR A 46 -4.48 21.31 5.63
CA TYR A 46 -3.31 20.45 5.71
C TYR A 46 -3.63 19.13 6.40
N ILE A 47 -4.31 19.18 7.55
CA ILE A 47 -4.75 17.98 8.28
C ILE A 47 -5.62 17.09 7.39
N LEU A 48 -6.55 17.70 6.64
CA LEU A 48 -7.40 16.98 5.68
C LEU A 48 -6.57 16.33 4.58
N ALA A 49 -5.62 17.07 3.98
CA ALA A 49 -4.74 16.55 2.94
C ALA A 49 -3.87 15.39 3.43
N MET A 50 -3.34 15.47 4.65
CA MET A 50 -2.59 14.37 5.27
C MET A 50 -3.47 13.16 5.59
N GLY A 51 -4.73 13.39 5.99
CA GLY A 51 -5.70 12.31 6.22
C GLY A 51 -6.00 11.48 4.97
N LEU A 52 -5.91 12.08 3.78
CA LEU A 52 -6.07 11.37 2.50
C LEU A 52 -4.91 10.39 2.21
N LEU A 53 -3.76 10.52 2.87
CA LEU A 53 -2.62 9.63 2.64
C LEU A 53 -2.88 8.20 3.15
N MET A 54 -3.68 8.03 4.21
CA MET A 54 -3.96 6.70 4.78
C MET A 54 -4.80 5.84 3.85
N SER A 55 -5.80 6.43 3.18
CA SER A 55 -6.61 5.70 2.20
C SER A 55 -5.77 5.27 1.00
N GLN A 56 -4.83 6.11 0.58
CA GLN A 56 -3.87 5.78 -0.46
C GLN A 56 -2.99 4.60 -0.04
N TYR A 57 -2.34 4.67 1.12
CA TYR A 57 -1.48 3.58 1.62
C TYR A 57 -2.22 2.23 1.64
N SER A 58 -3.51 2.24 1.98
CA SER A 58 -4.33 1.04 2.12
C SER A 58 -4.67 0.34 0.78
N LEU A 59 -4.62 1.05 -0.35
CA LEU A 59 -5.03 0.53 -1.66
C LEU A 59 -3.84 0.19 -2.58
N ILE A 60 -2.61 0.22 -2.09
CA ILE A 60 -1.43 -0.15 -2.86
C ILE A 60 -1.41 -1.64 -3.24
N GLY A 61 -0.72 -2.00 -4.33
CA GLY A 61 -0.52 -3.40 -4.72
C GLY A 61 -1.64 -4.02 -5.55
N TYR A 62 -2.58 -3.21 -6.05
CA TYR A 62 -3.63 -3.68 -6.97
C TYR A 62 -3.04 -4.28 -8.26
N ASP A 63 -1.87 -3.85 -8.70
CA ASP A 63 -1.18 -4.34 -9.90
C ASP A 63 -0.61 -5.74 -9.72
N ALA A 64 -0.63 -6.30 -8.50
CA ALA A 64 -0.21 -7.68 -8.24
C ALA A 64 -0.90 -8.69 -9.16
N SER A 65 -2.18 -8.47 -9.48
CA SER A 65 -2.91 -9.32 -10.43
C SER A 65 -2.39 -9.18 -11.86
N ALA A 66 -1.82 -8.03 -12.23
CA ALA A 66 -1.24 -7.80 -13.55
C ALA A 66 0.06 -8.60 -13.75
N HIS A 67 0.85 -8.81 -12.69
CA HIS A 67 2.08 -9.61 -12.77
C HIS A 67 1.85 -11.12 -12.79
N MET A 68 0.61 -11.56 -12.53
CA MET A 68 0.18 -12.98 -12.58
C MET A 68 -0.78 -13.26 -13.74
N THR A 69 -0.90 -12.35 -14.70
CA THR A 69 -1.80 -12.54 -15.85
C THR A 69 -1.39 -13.67 -16.76
N GLU A 70 -0.09 -14.01 -16.82
CA GLU A 70 0.42 -15.14 -17.61
C GLU A 70 -0.23 -16.48 -17.18
N GLU A 71 -0.63 -16.60 -15.92
CA GLU A 71 -1.28 -17.79 -15.35
C GLU A 71 -2.83 -17.71 -15.40
N THR A 72 -3.40 -16.62 -15.94
CA THR A 72 -4.85 -16.33 -15.92
C THR A 72 -5.54 -16.69 -17.23
N LYS A 73 -6.67 -17.42 -17.14
CA LYS A 73 -7.53 -17.68 -18.31
C LYS A 73 -8.19 -16.40 -18.82
N ASN A 74 -8.13 -16.16 -20.13
CA ASN A 74 -8.64 -14.94 -20.78
C ASN A 74 -8.03 -13.67 -20.18
N ALA A 75 -6.70 -13.64 -20.01
CA ALA A 75 -5.97 -12.58 -19.33
C ALA A 75 -6.25 -11.16 -19.86
N ASP A 76 -6.53 -11.04 -21.17
CA ASP A 76 -6.86 -9.82 -21.89
C ASP A 76 -8.13 -9.11 -21.41
N ARG A 77 -9.11 -9.86 -20.88
CA ARG A 77 -10.34 -9.33 -20.27
C ARG A 77 -10.43 -9.55 -18.77
N SER A 78 -10.03 -10.73 -18.29
CA SER A 78 -10.08 -11.11 -16.89
C SER A 78 -9.13 -10.28 -16.04
N GLY A 79 -7.93 -9.96 -16.55
CA GLY A 79 -6.95 -9.15 -15.82
C GLY A 79 -7.48 -7.75 -15.49
N PRO A 80 -7.86 -6.94 -16.50
CA PRO A 80 -8.40 -5.60 -16.26
C PRO A 80 -9.69 -5.58 -15.44
N THR A 81 -10.61 -6.52 -15.72
CA THR A 81 -11.88 -6.61 -14.97
C THR A 81 -11.66 -7.01 -13.52
N GLY A 82 -10.75 -7.96 -13.29
CA GLY A 82 -10.35 -8.41 -11.96
C GLY A 82 -9.72 -7.28 -11.14
N LEU A 83 -8.86 -6.47 -11.77
CA LEU A 83 -8.27 -5.29 -11.15
C LEU A 83 -9.32 -4.29 -10.66
N VAL A 84 -10.22 -3.88 -11.56
CA VAL A 84 -11.27 -2.89 -11.23
C VAL A 84 -12.21 -3.43 -10.15
N THR A 85 -12.63 -4.69 -10.28
CA THR A 85 -13.53 -5.33 -9.32
C THR A 85 -12.87 -5.47 -7.95
N ALA A 86 -11.59 -5.86 -7.90
CA ALA A 86 -10.84 -5.95 -6.66
C ALA A 86 -10.78 -4.58 -5.95
N VAL A 87 -10.34 -3.53 -6.64
CA VAL A 87 -10.25 -2.19 -6.04
C VAL A 87 -11.61 -1.68 -5.58
N ALA A 88 -12.67 -1.89 -6.36
CA ALA A 88 -14.03 -1.46 -6.00
C ALA A 88 -14.53 -2.18 -4.73
N LEU A 89 -14.38 -3.51 -4.66
CA LEU A 89 -14.77 -4.30 -3.49
C LEU A 89 -13.91 -3.95 -2.27
N SER A 90 -12.59 -3.83 -2.41
CA SER A 90 -11.69 -3.41 -1.32
C SER A 90 -12.09 -2.06 -0.76
N SER A 91 -12.43 -1.10 -1.63
CA SER A 91 -12.85 0.24 -1.22
C SER A 91 -14.17 0.19 -0.46
N ALA A 92 -15.15 -0.59 -0.94
CA ALA A 92 -16.45 -0.72 -0.28
C ALA A 92 -16.35 -1.41 1.09
N PHE A 93 -15.72 -2.58 1.16
CA PHE A 93 -15.56 -3.31 2.42
C PHE A 93 -14.62 -2.60 3.40
N GLY A 94 -13.56 -1.99 2.90
CA GLY A 94 -12.65 -1.15 3.70
C GLY A 94 -13.38 0.04 4.31
N TRP A 95 -14.24 0.71 3.55
CA TRP A 95 -15.07 1.80 4.08
C TRP A 95 -16.04 1.31 5.17
N ILE A 96 -16.73 0.19 4.96
CA ILE A 96 -17.63 -0.40 5.98
C ILE A 96 -16.84 -0.74 7.25
N PHE A 97 -15.64 -1.32 7.10
CA PHE A 97 -14.76 -1.64 8.22
C PHE A 97 -14.30 -0.39 8.98
N LEU A 98 -13.94 0.69 8.29
CA LEU A 98 -13.58 1.97 8.92
C LEU A 98 -14.75 2.58 9.68
N VAL A 99 -15.98 2.52 9.15
CA VAL A 99 -17.19 2.95 9.86
C VAL A 99 -17.42 2.09 11.11
N ALA A 100 -17.23 0.78 11.03
CA ALA A 100 -17.33 -0.10 12.18
C ALA A 100 -16.28 0.23 13.25
N LEU A 101 -15.02 0.44 12.87
CA LEU A 101 -13.95 0.82 13.79
C LEU A 101 -14.18 2.18 14.46
N THR A 102 -14.54 3.20 13.68
CA THR A 102 -14.84 4.54 14.21
C THR A 102 -16.04 4.53 15.15
N SER A 103 -17.00 3.61 14.97
CA SER A 103 -18.11 3.44 15.92
C SER A 103 -17.67 3.00 17.32
N LEU A 104 -16.48 2.38 17.45
CA LEU A 104 -15.90 2.01 18.75
C LEU A 104 -15.25 3.19 19.48
N MET A 105 -14.98 4.30 18.79
CA MET A 105 -14.34 5.49 19.34
C MET A 105 -15.35 6.27 20.20
N THR A 106 -15.67 5.70 21.36
CA THR A 106 -16.57 6.27 22.38
C THR A 106 -15.82 7.03 23.47
N GLU A 107 -14.48 6.93 23.48
CA GLU A 107 -13.60 7.69 24.36
C GLU A 107 -13.04 8.91 23.66
N ASP A 108 -12.49 9.82 24.46
CA ASP A 108 -11.81 11.01 23.97
C ASP A 108 -10.60 10.61 23.10
N ILE A 109 -10.44 11.24 21.95
CA ILE A 109 -9.37 10.90 20.98
C ILE A 109 -7.96 10.96 21.62
N PRO A 110 -7.64 11.94 22.49
CA PRO A 110 -6.38 11.98 23.23
C PRO A 110 -6.11 10.73 24.07
N SER A 111 -7.12 10.10 24.71
CA SER A 111 -6.87 8.88 25.52
C SER A 111 -6.52 7.68 24.64
N LEU A 112 -7.07 7.60 23.43
CA LEU A 112 -6.76 6.56 22.45
C LEU A 112 -5.34 6.69 21.89
N LEU A 113 -4.87 7.92 21.74
CA LEU A 113 -3.54 8.24 21.20
C LEU A 113 -2.44 8.33 22.25
N ASP A 114 -2.79 8.31 23.55
CA ASP A 114 -1.84 8.40 24.65
C ASP A 114 -0.87 7.19 24.65
N PRO A 115 0.46 7.40 24.50
CA PRO A 115 1.45 6.34 24.61
C PRO A 115 1.45 5.61 25.98
N GLY A 116 0.89 6.23 27.02
CA GLY A 116 0.78 5.64 28.36
C GLY A 116 -0.40 4.68 28.54
N ASN A 117 -1.27 4.51 27.54
CA ASN A 117 -2.43 3.62 27.64
C ASN A 117 -2.05 2.12 27.52
N ASP A 118 -3.02 1.24 27.81
CA ASP A 118 -2.84 -0.22 27.81
C ASP A 118 -2.33 -0.77 26.46
N ALA A 119 -2.56 -0.05 25.36
CA ALA A 119 -2.12 -0.41 24.02
C ALA A 119 -0.97 0.47 23.48
N GLY A 120 -0.27 1.23 24.33
CA GLY A 120 0.91 2.01 23.95
C GLY A 120 0.66 3.08 22.88
N GLY A 121 -0.54 3.66 22.82
CA GLY A 121 -0.92 4.68 21.84
C GLY A 121 -1.41 4.14 20.49
N TYR A 122 -1.53 2.81 20.33
CA TYR A 122 -2.15 2.22 19.14
C TYR A 122 -3.69 2.31 19.21
N ALA A 123 -4.25 3.37 18.63
CA ALA A 123 -5.67 3.72 18.73
C ALA A 123 -6.64 2.56 18.42
N VAL A 124 -6.40 1.78 17.37
CA VAL A 124 -7.26 0.64 16.99
C VAL A 124 -7.20 -0.47 18.05
N ALA A 125 -6.01 -0.77 18.56
CA ALA A 125 -5.82 -1.78 19.60
C ALA A 125 -6.47 -1.33 20.92
N GLN A 126 -6.31 -0.05 21.29
CA GLN A 126 -6.93 0.52 22.48
C GLN A 126 -8.46 0.53 22.39
N ALA A 127 -9.01 0.93 21.23
CA ALA A 127 -10.45 0.95 21.00
C ALA A 127 -11.07 -0.46 21.12
N LEU A 128 -10.41 -1.47 20.52
CA LEU A 128 -10.83 -2.86 20.66
C LEU A 128 -10.71 -3.34 22.10
N HIS A 129 -9.59 -3.07 22.77
CA HIS A 129 -9.37 -3.46 24.17
C HIS A 129 -10.48 -2.92 25.07
N THR A 130 -10.77 -1.63 24.95
CA THR A 130 -11.81 -0.93 25.71
C THR A 130 -13.20 -1.50 25.44
N ALA A 131 -13.56 -1.71 24.18
CA ALA A 131 -14.87 -2.26 23.80
C ALA A 131 -15.10 -3.65 24.42
N PHE A 132 -14.10 -4.53 24.33
CA PHE A 132 -14.17 -5.87 24.91
C PHE A 132 -14.21 -5.86 26.44
N ARG A 133 -13.40 -5.00 27.07
CA ARG A 133 -13.35 -4.84 28.53
C ARG A 133 -14.68 -4.35 29.08
N ARG A 134 -15.34 -3.38 28.43
CA ARG A 134 -16.68 -2.91 28.83
C ARG A 134 -17.78 -3.97 28.65
N ARG A 135 -17.68 -4.79 27.60
CA ARG A 135 -18.72 -5.80 27.29
C ARG A 135 -18.63 -7.06 28.15
N TYR A 136 -17.41 -7.56 28.36
CA TYR A 136 -17.14 -8.89 28.92
C TYR A 136 -16.23 -8.87 30.16
N GLY A 137 -15.74 -7.70 30.58
CA GLY A 137 -14.87 -7.57 31.76
C GLY A 137 -13.41 -7.99 31.51
N GLY A 138 -13.02 -8.32 30.27
CA GLY A 138 -11.66 -8.76 29.94
C GLY A 138 -11.23 -8.41 28.51
N GLY A 139 -9.92 -8.42 28.25
CA GLY A 139 -9.30 -8.03 26.97
C GLY A 139 -9.03 -9.17 25.99
N ALA A 140 -9.38 -10.42 26.32
CA ALA A 140 -9.05 -11.60 25.51
C ALA A 140 -9.62 -11.54 24.09
N GLY A 141 -10.83 -11.00 23.93
CA GLY A 141 -11.44 -10.85 22.60
C GLY A 141 -10.73 -9.80 21.73
N ALA A 142 -10.16 -8.75 22.32
CA ALA A 142 -9.35 -7.79 21.59
C ALA A 142 -8.05 -8.42 21.08
N LEU A 143 -7.39 -9.24 21.91
CA LEU A 143 -6.23 -10.04 21.50
C LEU A 143 -6.55 -11.00 20.35
N LEU A 144 -7.71 -11.66 20.38
CA LEU A 144 -8.16 -12.52 19.27
C LEU A 144 -8.35 -11.72 17.97
N CYS A 145 -8.95 -10.53 18.04
CA CYS A 145 -9.11 -9.65 16.87
C CYS A 145 -7.76 -9.23 16.28
N LEU A 146 -6.82 -8.83 17.14
CA LEU A 146 -5.45 -8.49 16.72
C LEU A 146 -4.72 -9.71 16.13
N GLY A 147 -4.97 -10.91 16.66
CA GLY A 147 -4.48 -12.17 16.08
C GLY A 147 -4.99 -12.42 14.66
N VAL A 148 -6.28 -12.16 14.40
CA VAL A 148 -6.84 -12.23 13.04
C VAL A 148 -6.15 -11.23 12.10
N VAL A 149 -5.96 -9.98 12.55
CA VAL A 149 -5.24 -8.96 11.79
C VAL A 149 -3.80 -9.39 11.48
N ALA A 150 -3.11 -9.98 12.46
CA ALA A 150 -1.74 -10.47 12.29
C ALA A 150 -1.67 -11.60 11.24
N VAL A 151 -2.57 -12.58 11.30
CA VAL A 151 -2.65 -13.67 10.32
C VAL A 151 -2.98 -13.14 8.93
N THR A 152 -3.95 -12.23 8.81
CA THR A 152 -4.30 -11.57 7.54
C THR A 152 -3.11 -10.82 6.94
N THR A 153 -2.35 -10.10 7.77
CA THR A 153 -1.16 -9.34 7.33
C THR A 153 -0.05 -10.29 6.85
N PHE A 154 0.17 -11.41 7.55
CA PHE A 154 1.14 -12.43 7.14
C PHE A 154 0.79 -13.06 5.78
N LEU A 155 -0.49 -13.40 5.57
CA LEU A 155 -0.95 -13.94 4.29
C LEU A 155 -0.81 -12.92 3.16
N CYS A 156 -1.14 -11.65 3.42
CA CYS A 156 -0.92 -10.55 2.47
C CYS A 156 0.55 -10.43 2.07
N GLY A 157 1.46 -10.40 3.05
CA GLY A 157 2.91 -10.34 2.80
C GLY A 157 3.43 -11.52 1.97
N SER A 158 2.90 -12.72 2.21
CA SER A 158 3.21 -13.92 1.40
C SER A 158 2.78 -13.75 -0.07
N GLY A 159 1.60 -13.15 -0.30
CA GLY A 159 1.14 -12.78 -1.63
C GLY A 159 2.06 -11.76 -2.31
N CYS A 160 2.47 -10.71 -1.59
CA CYS A 160 3.40 -9.71 -2.11
C CYS A 160 4.75 -10.31 -2.52
N ILE A 161 5.31 -11.24 -1.74
CA ILE A 161 6.55 -11.94 -2.08
C ILE A 161 6.38 -12.77 -3.36
N THR A 162 5.23 -13.43 -3.53
CA THR A 162 4.91 -14.22 -4.72
C THR A 162 4.92 -13.33 -5.96
N THR A 163 4.18 -12.22 -5.95
CA THR A 163 4.16 -11.24 -7.04
C THR A 163 5.54 -10.66 -7.34
N ASN A 164 6.28 -10.25 -6.29
CA ASN A 164 7.62 -9.67 -6.47
C ASN A 164 8.59 -10.67 -7.11
N SER A 165 8.48 -11.96 -6.76
CA SER A 165 9.32 -13.00 -7.34
C SER A 165 9.09 -13.21 -8.84
N ARG A 166 7.83 -13.09 -9.31
CA ARG A 166 7.47 -13.16 -10.74
C ARG A 166 8.04 -11.97 -11.50
N MET A 167 7.91 -10.76 -10.93
CA MET A 167 8.49 -9.55 -11.51
C MET A 167 10.03 -9.64 -11.60
N GLY A 168 10.70 -10.04 -10.52
CA GLY A 168 12.16 -10.21 -10.53
C GLY A 168 12.64 -11.30 -11.49
N TYR A 169 11.87 -12.38 -11.66
CA TYR A 169 12.12 -13.40 -12.68
C TYR A 169 12.02 -12.83 -14.10
N ALA A 170 10.97 -12.08 -14.42
CA ALA A 170 10.81 -11.44 -15.73
C ALA A 170 11.95 -10.46 -16.04
N PHE A 171 12.34 -9.62 -15.07
CA PHE A 171 13.51 -8.74 -15.23
C PHE A 171 14.83 -9.51 -15.43
N SER A 172 14.98 -10.66 -14.76
CA SER A 172 16.17 -11.51 -14.92
C SER A 172 16.19 -12.23 -16.27
N ARG A 173 15.03 -12.61 -16.80
CA ARG A 173 14.89 -13.15 -18.17
C ARG A 173 15.34 -12.12 -19.20
N ASP A 174 14.97 -10.87 -19.00
CA ASP A 174 15.29 -9.76 -19.92
C ASP A 174 16.71 -9.19 -19.69
N GLY A 175 17.52 -9.83 -18.84
CA GLY A 175 18.91 -9.42 -18.57
C GLY A 175 19.04 -8.13 -17.77
N ALA A 176 17.95 -7.61 -17.20
CA ALA A 176 17.91 -6.32 -16.52
C ALA A 176 18.50 -6.35 -15.09
N MET A 177 18.69 -7.53 -14.50
CA MET A 177 19.24 -7.68 -13.15
C MET A 177 20.75 -8.02 -13.17
N PRO A 178 21.54 -7.51 -12.21
CA PRO A 178 22.91 -7.98 -12.03
C PRO A 178 22.88 -9.48 -11.71
N PHE A 179 23.77 -10.28 -12.30
CA PHE A 179 23.74 -11.75 -12.17
C PHE A 179 22.42 -12.40 -12.63
N SER A 180 21.74 -11.85 -13.64
CA SER A 180 20.48 -12.36 -14.20
C SER A 180 20.41 -13.89 -14.37
N ARG A 181 21.51 -14.55 -14.78
CA ARG A 181 21.57 -16.02 -14.92
C ARG A 181 21.36 -16.80 -13.62
N PHE A 182 21.65 -16.21 -12.47
CA PHE A 182 21.44 -16.82 -11.16
C PHE A 182 19.97 -16.68 -10.73
N TRP A 183 19.39 -15.50 -10.95
CA TRP A 183 18.01 -15.18 -10.59
C TRP A 183 16.96 -15.81 -11.52
N TYR A 184 17.29 -16.00 -12.79
CA TYR A 184 16.43 -16.64 -13.79
C TYR A 184 16.15 -18.13 -13.53
N ARG A 185 16.85 -18.78 -12.59
CA ARG A 185 16.64 -20.22 -12.34
C ARG A 185 15.31 -20.46 -11.62
N VAL A 186 14.48 -21.33 -12.20
CA VAL A 186 13.26 -21.86 -11.59
C VAL A 186 13.48 -23.27 -11.05
N ASN A 187 12.74 -23.64 -10.01
CA ASN A 187 12.74 -24.99 -9.45
C ASN A 187 11.78 -25.93 -10.23
N LYS A 188 11.64 -27.18 -9.78
CA LYS A 188 10.74 -28.18 -10.38
C LYS A 188 9.24 -27.80 -10.36
N GLN A 189 8.87 -26.81 -9.56
CA GLN A 189 7.50 -26.31 -9.40
C GLN A 189 7.31 -24.97 -10.13
N GLU A 190 8.24 -24.59 -11.02
CA GLU A 190 8.21 -23.33 -11.78
C GLU A 190 8.23 -22.08 -10.89
N VAL A 191 8.81 -22.21 -9.69
CA VAL A 191 8.99 -21.10 -8.74
C VAL A 191 10.43 -20.55 -8.86
N PRO A 192 10.62 -19.23 -9.04
CA PRO A 192 11.94 -18.59 -9.05
C PRO A 192 12.48 -18.46 -7.62
N PHE A 193 12.89 -19.59 -7.05
CA PHE A 193 13.26 -19.72 -5.63
C PHE A 193 14.34 -18.73 -5.17
N ASN A 194 15.34 -18.46 -6.02
CA ASN A 194 16.40 -17.51 -5.70
C ASN A 194 15.87 -16.07 -5.56
N VAL A 195 14.88 -15.68 -6.39
CA VAL A 195 14.26 -14.35 -6.33
C VAL A 195 13.34 -14.24 -5.12
N VAL A 196 12.66 -15.32 -4.74
CA VAL A 196 11.86 -15.37 -3.50
C VAL A 196 12.74 -15.07 -2.29
N TRP A 197 13.87 -15.77 -2.12
CA TRP A 197 14.77 -15.54 -1.00
C TRP A 197 15.47 -14.19 -1.04
N LEU A 198 15.78 -13.66 -2.23
CA LEU A 198 16.25 -12.28 -2.36
C LEU A 198 15.21 -11.30 -1.83
N SER A 199 13.94 -11.48 -2.18
CA SER A 199 12.83 -10.63 -1.73
C SER A 199 12.68 -10.70 -0.21
N VAL A 200 12.70 -11.90 0.36
CA VAL A 200 12.63 -12.13 1.82
C VAL A 200 13.81 -11.48 2.53
N ALA A 201 15.03 -11.67 2.04
CA ALA A 201 16.24 -11.11 2.65
C ALA A 201 16.24 -9.58 2.62
N VAL A 202 15.86 -8.97 1.49
CA VAL A 202 15.77 -7.51 1.38
C VAL A 202 14.68 -6.96 2.29
N ALA A 203 13.49 -7.58 2.31
CA ALA A 203 12.41 -7.17 3.21
C ALA A 203 12.82 -7.29 4.69
N PHE A 204 13.52 -8.36 5.06
CA PHE A 204 14.04 -8.57 6.41
C PHE A 204 15.08 -7.51 6.80
N VAL A 205 16.03 -7.21 5.91
CA VAL A 205 17.06 -6.18 6.15
C VAL A 205 16.43 -4.79 6.28
N MET A 206 15.42 -4.49 5.45
CA MET A 206 14.66 -3.26 5.61
C MET A 206 13.98 -3.24 6.98
N GLU A 207 13.24 -4.29 7.35
CA GLU A 207 12.55 -4.37 8.64
C GLU A 207 13.50 -4.20 9.84
N LEU A 208 14.74 -4.71 9.79
CA LEU A 208 15.73 -4.52 10.87
C LEU A 208 15.99 -3.05 11.22
N THR A 209 15.75 -2.10 10.31
CA THR A 209 15.89 -0.67 10.62
C THR A 209 14.88 -0.19 11.66
N SER A 210 13.76 -0.89 11.86
CA SER A 210 12.77 -0.58 12.90
C SER A 210 13.31 -0.78 14.31
N LEU A 211 14.29 -1.68 14.49
CA LEU A 211 14.98 -1.89 15.77
C LEU A 211 15.84 -0.69 16.18
N GLY A 212 16.35 0.07 15.22
CA GLY A 212 17.26 1.20 15.46
C GLY A 212 16.55 2.54 15.56
N SER A 213 15.51 2.77 14.74
CA SER A 213 14.79 4.05 14.72
C SER A 213 13.41 3.92 14.11
N GLN A 214 12.38 4.33 14.86
CA GLN A 214 11.01 4.44 14.34
C GLN A 214 10.93 5.44 13.17
N VAL A 215 11.76 6.49 13.16
CA VAL A 215 11.83 7.48 12.08
C VAL A 215 12.32 6.82 10.79
N ALA A 216 13.37 6.00 10.88
CA ALA A 216 13.89 5.27 9.73
C ALA A 216 12.84 4.30 9.17
N PHE A 217 12.14 3.59 10.04
CA PHE A 217 11.06 2.68 9.64
C PHE A 217 9.92 3.39 8.91
N GLN A 218 9.41 4.50 9.47
CA GLN A 218 8.34 5.30 8.84
C GLN A 218 8.79 5.92 7.51
N ALA A 219 10.06 6.34 7.42
CA ALA A 219 10.62 6.84 6.17
C ALA A 219 10.65 5.75 5.09
N MET A 220 11.07 4.53 5.40
CA MET A 220 11.04 3.43 4.43
C MET A 220 9.63 3.08 3.96
N LEU A 221 8.64 3.01 4.88
CA LEU A 221 7.24 2.76 4.50
C LEU A 221 6.72 3.83 3.54
N SER A 222 7.04 5.10 3.83
CA SER A 222 6.67 6.23 2.99
C SER A 222 7.34 6.15 1.61
N VAL A 223 8.62 5.78 1.55
CA VAL A 223 9.36 5.61 0.28
C VAL A 223 8.83 4.45 -0.53
N ALA A 224 8.52 3.31 0.09
CA ALA A 224 7.92 2.16 -0.60
C ALA A 224 6.58 2.55 -1.25
N THR A 225 5.77 3.33 -0.52
CA THR A 225 4.47 3.81 -0.99
C THR A 225 4.63 4.79 -2.14
N VAL A 226 5.41 5.86 -1.95
CA VAL A 226 5.64 6.89 -2.98
C VAL A 226 6.30 6.29 -4.22
N GLY A 227 7.29 5.42 -4.04
CA GLY A 227 7.98 4.73 -5.12
C GLY A 227 7.02 3.92 -5.99
N ALA A 228 6.12 3.15 -5.37
CA ALA A 228 5.09 2.41 -6.11
C ALA A 228 4.15 3.35 -6.89
N TYR A 229 3.70 4.45 -6.28
CA TYR A 229 2.83 5.40 -6.98
C TYR A 229 3.51 6.11 -8.14
N ILE A 230 4.78 6.50 -8.00
CA ILE A 230 5.57 7.04 -9.09
C ILE A 230 5.70 5.99 -10.22
N ALA A 231 5.97 4.74 -9.86
CA ALA A 231 6.06 3.63 -10.81
C ALA A 231 4.72 3.38 -11.54
N TYR A 232 3.58 3.54 -10.88
CA TYR A 232 2.25 3.49 -11.52
C TYR A 232 1.98 4.70 -12.40
N GLY A 233 2.39 5.91 -11.96
CA GLY A 233 2.15 7.16 -12.66
C GLY A 233 2.93 7.28 -13.96
N LEU A 234 4.16 6.76 -14.01
CA LEU A 234 5.05 6.89 -15.17
C LEU A 234 4.48 6.27 -16.47
N PRO A 235 4.03 5.00 -16.50
CA PRO A 235 3.39 4.43 -17.68
C PRO A 235 2.12 5.18 -18.09
N ILE A 236 1.31 5.65 -17.12
CA ILE A 236 0.10 6.43 -17.40
C ILE A 236 0.47 7.76 -18.03
N PHE A 237 1.50 8.44 -17.51
CA PHE A 237 2.02 9.69 -18.06
C PHE A 237 2.50 9.51 -19.49
N PHE A 238 3.30 8.48 -19.78
CA PHE A 238 3.74 8.20 -21.14
C PHE A 238 2.59 7.82 -22.08
N ARG A 239 1.57 7.12 -21.58
CA ARG A 239 0.36 6.80 -22.35
C ARG A 239 -0.41 8.06 -22.77
N VAL A 240 -0.55 9.05 -21.88
CA VAL A 240 -1.32 10.28 -22.20
C VAL A 240 -0.51 11.33 -22.96
N THR A 241 0.82 11.23 -22.97
CA THR A 241 1.74 12.14 -23.66
C THR A 241 2.32 11.52 -24.94
N THR A 242 3.42 10.78 -24.83
CA THR A 242 4.24 10.28 -25.93
C THR A 242 3.56 9.18 -26.73
N ALA A 243 2.93 8.22 -26.06
CA ALA A 243 2.30 7.06 -26.68
C ALA A 243 0.82 7.30 -27.04
N ARG A 244 0.31 8.54 -26.91
CA ARG A 244 -1.12 8.84 -27.11
C ARG A 244 -1.63 8.41 -28.49
N ARG A 245 -0.80 8.52 -29.54
CA ARG A 245 -1.17 8.21 -30.92
C ARG A 245 -0.74 6.81 -31.38
N SER A 246 0.23 6.20 -30.69
CA SER A 246 0.77 4.87 -31.04
C SER A 246 0.17 3.74 -30.19
N PHE A 247 -0.54 4.06 -29.11
CA PHE A 247 -1.15 3.07 -28.23
C PHE A 247 -2.27 2.31 -28.94
N VAL A 248 -2.14 0.99 -29.04
CA VAL A 248 -3.18 0.09 -29.56
C VAL A 248 -4.05 -0.37 -28.40
N PRO A 249 -5.36 -0.04 -28.38
CA PRO A 249 -6.26 -0.48 -27.32
C PRO A 249 -6.44 -2.00 -27.31
N GLY A 250 -6.37 -2.61 -26.12
CA GLY A 250 -6.76 -4.00 -25.92
C GLY A 250 -8.28 -4.18 -25.84
N PRO A 251 -8.75 -5.44 -25.66
CA PRO A 251 -10.18 -5.77 -25.56
C PRO A 251 -10.92 -5.05 -24.44
N PHE A 252 -10.20 -4.67 -23.37
CA PHE A 252 -10.68 -3.76 -22.34
C PHE A 252 -10.12 -2.36 -22.58
N HIS A 253 -10.99 -1.37 -22.81
CA HIS A 253 -10.58 0.01 -23.00
C HIS A 253 -11.58 1.02 -22.44
N LEU A 254 -11.08 2.13 -21.90
CA LEU A 254 -11.91 3.25 -21.42
C LEU A 254 -12.36 4.20 -22.55
N GLY A 255 -12.01 3.90 -23.81
CA GLY A 255 -12.33 4.74 -24.97
C GLY A 255 -11.85 6.19 -24.77
N LYS A 256 -12.71 7.15 -25.10
CA LYS A 256 -12.43 8.59 -24.97
C LYS A 256 -12.15 9.07 -23.55
N TYR A 257 -12.68 8.37 -22.53
CA TYR A 257 -12.45 8.72 -21.13
C TYR A 257 -11.05 8.33 -20.65
N GLY A 258 -10.33 7.46 -21.38
CA GLY A 258 -8.99 7.03 -21.01
C GLY A 258 -7.97 8.18 -20.89
N LEU A 259 -8.13 9.26 -21.68
CA LEU A 259 -7.26 10.42 -21.60
C LEU A 259 -7.56 11.28 -20.35
N LEU A 260 -8.84 11.50 -20.06
CA LEU A 260 -9.27 12.29 -18.89
C LEU A 260 -8.89 11.58 -17.59
N VAL A 261 -9.20 10.28 -17.50
CA VAL A 261 -8.82 9.45 -16.34
C VAL A 261 -7.31 9.36 -16.21
N GLY A 262 -6.57 9.29 -17.32
CA GLY A 262 -5.11 9.28 -17.30
C GLY A 262 -4.49 10.57 -16.75
N TRP A 263 -4.96 11.74 -17.18
CA TRP A 263 -4.50 13.01 -16.62
C TRP A 263 -4.89 13.20 -15.15
N ALA A 264 -6.11 12.79 -14.77
CA ALA A 264 -6.53 12.79 -13.37
C ALA A 264 -5.63 11.90 -12.51
N ALA A 265 -5.29 10.70 -12.99
CA ALA A 265 -4.38 9.78 -12.29
C ALA A 265 -2.96 10.35 -12.15
N VAL A 266 -2.41 10.96 -13.20
CA VAL A 266 -1.09 11.61 -13.14
C VAL A 266 -1.09 12.77 -12.14
N ALA A 267 -2.10 13.63 -12.20
CA ALA A 267 -2.24 14.75 -11.26
C ALA A 267 -2.39 14.27 -9.81
N TRP A 268 -3.14 13.18 -9.59
CA TRP A 268 -3.30 12.56 -8.29
C TRP A 268 -1.99 11.97 -7.76
N VAL A 269 -1.25 11.23 -8.58
CA VAL A 269 0.08 10.70 -8.22
C VAL A 269 1.04 11.83 -7.87
N ALA A 270 1.05 12.91 -8.65
CA ALA A 270 1.88 14.09 -8.37
C ALA A 270 1.50 14.74 -7.03
N LEU A 271 0.20 14.94 -6.77
CA LEU A 271 -0.31 15.49 -5.52
C LEU A 271 0.13 14.62 -4.33
N VAL A 272 -0.09 13.32 -4.40
CA VAL A 272 0.21 12.41 -3.29
C VAL A 272 1.72 12.29 -3.05
N THR A 273 2.54 12.34 -4.11
CA THR A 273 4.01 12.39 -3.99
C THR A 273 4.47 13.62 -3.20
N VAL A 274 3.85 14.78 -3.46
CA VAL A 274 4.12 16.00 -2.69
C VAL A 274 3.63 15.84 -1.26
N LEU A 275 2.41 15.36 -1.03
CA LEU A 275 1.85 15.23 0.32
C LEU A 275 2.65 14.26 1.20
N PHE A 276 3.12 13.13 0.67
CA PHE A 276 4.03 12.21 1.38
C PHE A 276 5.41 12.81 1.64
N SER A 277 5.77 13.91 0.97
CA SER A 277 7.02 14.64 1.17
C SER A 277 6.91 15.72 2.25
N LEU A 278 5.69 16.07 2.67
CA LEU A 278 5.45 17.12 3.64
C LEU A 278 5.58 16.61 5.09
N PRO A 279 5.89 17.49 6.07
CA PRO A 279 6.05 17.11 7.48
C PRO A 279 4.73 16.67 8.13
N VAL A 280 4.78 15.65 8.98
CA VAL A 280 3.60 15.16 9.72
C VAL A 280 3.45 15.81 11.11
N ALA A 281 4.50 16.47 11.60
CA ALA A 281 4.54 17.18 12.87
C ALA A 281 5.26 18.53 12.74
N TYR A 282 4.92 19.46 13.64
CA TYR A 282 5.55 20.75 13.81
C TYR A 282 5.76 21.06 15.31
N PRO A 283 6.90 21.64 15.72
CA PRO A 283 8.06 22.00 14.92
C PRO A 283 8.82 20.79 14.35
N VAL A 284 9.40 20.98 13.17
CA VAL A 284 10.23 19.94 12.54
C VAL A 284 11.57 19.84 13.27
N ALA A 285 11.87 18.65 13.76
CA ALA A 285 13.08 18.28 14.49
C ALA A 285 13.72 17.05 13.84
N LYS A 286 14.95 16.72 14.25
CA LYS A 286 15.67 15.55 13.72
C LYS A 286 14.89 14.24 13.87
N ASP A 287 14.13 14.13 14.97
CA ASP A 287 13.42 12.93 15.36
C ASP A 287 12.00 12.84 14.77
N ASN A 288 11.56 13.81 13.97
CA ASN A 288 10.30 13.77 13.22
C ASN A 288 10.42 14.22 11.76
N PHE A 289 11.65 14.45 11.28
CA PHE A 289 11.90 14.87 9.92
C PHE A 289 11.47 13.81 8.92
N ASN A 290 10.73 14.22 7.90
CA ASN A 290 10.28 13.33 6.84
C ASN A 290 11.40 13.13 5.80
N TYR A 291 12.11 12.01 5.88
CA TYR A 291 13.22 11.69 4.97
C TYR A 291 12.78 11.19 3.58
N THR A 292 11.48 10.99 3.35
CA THR A 292 10.93 10.49 2.06
C THR A 292 11.47 11.22 0.83
N PRO A 293 11.53 12.57 0.79
CA PRO A 293 11.99 13.29 -0.40
C PRO A 293 13.45 13.00 -0.73
N VAL A 294 14.29 12.84 0.30
CA VAL A 294 15.73 12.54 0.15
C VAL A 294 15.91 11.17 -0.47
N PHE A 295 15.20 10.16 0.03
CA PHE A 295 15.25 8.81 -0.51
C PHE A 295 14.69 8.73 -1.94
N VAL A 296 13.53 9.34 -2.20
CA VAL A 296 12.93 9.37 -3.55
C VAL A 296 13.87 10.06 -4.54
N GLY A 297 14.42 11.21 -4.17
CA GLY A 297 15.41 11.92 -4.98
C GLY A 297 16.66 11.08 -5.24
N GLY A 298 17.19 10.42 -4.21
CA GLY A 298 18.34 9.52 -4.33
C GLY A 298 18.09 8.34 -5.26
N VAL A 299 16.95 7.67 -5.13
CA VAL A 299 16.57 6.53 -5.99
C VAL A 299 16.39 6.97 -7.44
N LEU A 300 15.76 8.12 -7.69
CA LEU A 300 15.60 8.67 -9.04
C LEU A 300 16.95 9.03 -9.65
N LEU A 301 17.83 9.68 -8.89
CA LEU A 301 19.18 10.02 -9.33
C LEU A 301 20.00 8.76 -9.69
N LEU A 302 19.96 7.73 -8.84
CA LEU A 302 20.64 6.46 -9.10
C LEU A 302 20.05 5.75 -10.32
N SER A 303 18.73 5.72 -10.46
CA SER A 303 18.05 5.07 -11.59
C SER A 303 18.36 5.77 -12.92
N VAL A 304 18.24 7.09 -12.97
CA VAL A 304 18.55 7.89 -14.16
C VAL A 304 20.05 7.83 -14.47
N GLY A 305 20.90 7.91 -13.44
CA GLY A 305 22.34 7.76 -13.57
C GLY A 305 22.73 6.40 -14.17
N ALA A 306 22.19 5.31 -13.63
CA ALA A 306 22.42 3.96 -14.13
C ALA A 306 21.92 3.80 -15.58
N TRP A 307 20.80 4.43 -15.93
CA TRP A 307 20.30 4.45 -17.31
C TRP A 307 21.25 5.17 -18.27
N VAL A 308 21.64 6.40 -17.93
CA VAL A 308 22.50 7.26 -18.77
C VAL A 308 23.91 6.70 -18.92
N LEU A 309 24.47 6.15 -17.84
CA LEU A 309 25.86 5.69 -17.82
C LEU A 309 26.03 4.27 -18.36
N HIS A 310 25.01 3.41 -18.24
CA HIS A 310 25.15 1.99 -18.53
C HIS A 310 23.98 1.43 -19.35
N ALA A 311 22.76 1.44 -18.81
CA ALA A 311 21.66 0.62 -19.36
C ALA A 311 21.22 1.04 -20.78
N ARG A 312 21.27 2.33 -21.12
CA ARG A 312 20.86 2.82 -22.45
C ARG A 312 21.67 2.26 -23.63
N PHE A 313 22.86 1.72 -23.37
CA PHE A 313 23.76 1.23 -24.41
C PHE A 313 23.53 -0.24 -24.78
N TRP A 314 22.85 -1.01 -23.92
CA TRP A 314 22.69 -2.47 -24.10
C TRP A 314 21.26 -2.97 -23.86
N PHE A 315 20.42 -2.25 -23.10
CA PHE A 315 19.07 -2.69 -22.80
C PHE A 315 18.12 -2.39 -23.97
N GLN A 316 17.61 -3.45 -24.59
CA GLN A 316 16.75 -3.38 -25.79
C GLN A 316 15.25 -3.40 -25.48
N GLY A 317 14.87 -3.48 -24.20
CA GLY A 317 13.48 -3.59 -23.76
C GLY A 317 13.01 -5.03 -23.53
N PRO A 318 11.72 -5.21 -23.15
CA PRO A 318 11.14 -6.52 -22.87
C PRO A 318 11.09 -7.42 -24.11
N ILE A 319 11.38 -8.71 -23.95
CA ILE A 319 11.32 -9.68 -25.04
C ILE A 319 9.86 -10.10 -25.24
N THR A 320 9.29 -9.83 -26.43
CA THR A 320 7.93 -10.24 -26.80
C THR A 320 7.86 -11.73 -27.13
N ASN A 321 6.97 -12.47 -26.46
CA ASN A 321 6.75 -13.92 -26.66
C ASN A 321 5.48 -14.23 -27.51
N VAL A 322 5.05 -13.32 -28.39
CA VAL A 322 3.74 -13.44 -29.08
C VAL A 322 3.76 -14.39 -30.27
N ASP A 323 4.93 -14.93 -30.64
CA ASP A 323 5.13 -15.77 -31.85
C ASP A 323 5.60 -17.22 -31.54
N LEU A 324 5.14 -17.82 -30.43
CA LEU A 324 5.35 -19.25 -30.14
C LEU A 324 4.05 -20.05 -30.19
#